data_AF-A0A940YEE8-F1
#
_entry.id   AF-A0A940YEE8-F1
#
_cell.length_a   1.000
_cell.length_b   1.000
_cell.length_c   1.000
_cell.angle_alpha   90.00
_cell.angle_beta   90.00
_cell.angle_gamma   90.00
#
_symmetry.space_group_name_H-M   'P 1'
#
loop_
_entity.id
_entity.type
_entity.pdbx_description
1 polymer ?
#
loop_
_entity_poly.entity_id
_entity_poly.type
_entity_poly.pdbx_seq_one_letter_code
_entity_poly.pdbx_strand_id
1 'polypeptide(L)'
;MATLPDMLHAEIQRCRRVAGDCASLGSTGAFANALLEQALRDAEAALSQRDSAGIQQALERLRRYREVLPEAPARTISASTPVRRAMPQRTPLTPYWAAPREQFFTWKRAA
;
A
#
# COMPACT_ATOMS: atom_id res chain seq x y z
N MET A 1 -8.11 31.79 -17.47
CA MET A 1 -6.75 31.42 -17.00
C MET A 1 -6.89 30.94 -15.57
N ALA A 2 -6.50 29.70 -15.26
CA ALA A 2 -6.53 29.22 -13.87
C ALA A 2 -5.50 30.02 -13.06
N THR A 3 -5.91 30.58 -11.93
CA THR A 3 -4.98 31.33 -11.08
C THR A 3 -4.05 30.37 -10.33
N LEU A 4 -2.91 30.86 -9.84
CA LEU A 4 -1.98 30.07 -9.02
C LEU A 4 -2.67 29.33 -7.85
N PRO A 5 -3.57 29.95 -7.07
CA PRO A 5 -4.31 29.24 -6.01
C PRO A 5 -5.32 28.23 -6.55
N ASP A 6 -5.95 28.45 -7.72
CA ASP A 6 -6.83 27.44 -8.36
C ASP A 6 -6.05 26.16 -8.70
N MET A 7 -4.83 26.32 -9.22
CA MET A 7 -3.96 25.18 -9.54
C MET A 7 -3.53 24.41 -8.29
N LEU A 8 -3.23 25.10 -7.18
CA LEU A 8 -2.91 24.44 -5.92
C LEU A 8 -4.14 23.70 -5.36
N HIS A 9 -5.32 24.31 -5.40
CA HIS A 9 -6.56 23.66 -4.95
C HIS A 9 -6.87 22.38 -5.73
N ALA A 10 -6.67 22.39 -7.04
CA ALA A 10 -6.82 21.19 -7.87
C ALA A 10 -5.86 20.08 -7.44
N GLU A 11 -4.59 20.42 -7.16
CA GLU A 11 -3.59 19.43 -6.77
C GLU A 11 -3.82 18.90 -5.34
N ILE A 12 -4.29 19.73 -4.42
CA ILE A 12 -4.73 19.30 -3.07
C ILE A 12 -5.84 18.25 -3.17
N GLN A 13 -6.86 18.50 -4.01
CA GLN A 13 -7.97 17.56 -4.20
C GLN A 13 -7.50 16.24 -4.81
N ARG A 14 -6.54 16.28 -5.74
CA ARG A 14 -5.92 15.08 -6.30
C ARG A 14 -5.15 14.30 -5.24
N CYS A 15 -4.27 14.96 -4.49
CA CYS A 15 -3.47 14.32 -3.44
C CYS A 15 -4.34 13.70 -2.33
N ARG A 16 -5.49 14.31 -2.00
CA ARG A 16 -6.46 13.71 -1.06
C ARG A 16 -7.07 12.40 -1.56
N ARG A 17 -7.31 12.26 -2.86
CA ARG A 17 -7.79 10.98 -3.44
C ARG A 17 -6.70 9.91 -3.35
N VAL A 18 -5.47 10.26 -3.73
CA VAL A 18 -4.31 9.36 -3.66
C VAL A 18 -4.01 8.92 -2.23
N ALA A 19 -4.15 9.82 -1.26
CA ALA A 19 -4.05 9.51 0.17
C ALA A 19 -5.08 8.45 0.60
N GLY A 20 -6.33 8.56 0.13
CA GLY A 20 -7.38 7.56 0.35
C GLY A 20 -7.03 6.20 -0.26
N ASP A 21 -6.46 6.19 -1.47
CA ASP A 21 -6.01 4.95 -2.12
C ASP A 21 -4.82 4.33 -1.37
N CYS A 22 -3.89 5.14 -0.86
CA CYS A 22 -2.75 4.67 -0.08
C CYS A 22 -3.15 4.03 1.25
N ALA A 23 -4.24 4.49 1.87
CA ALA A 23 -4.75 3.89 3.10
C ALA A 23 -5.10 2.39 2.92
N SER A 24 -5.42 1.96 1.69
CA SER A 24 -5.71 0.56 1.37
C SER A 24 -4.46 -0.34 1.27
N LEU A 25 -3.25 0.23 1.21
CA LEU A 25 -1.98 -0.50 0.98
C LEU A 25 -1.29 -1.00 2.27
N GLY A 26 -1.94 -0.90 3.44
CA GLY A 26 -1.39 -1.36 4.71
C GLY A 26 -0.29 -0.46 5.30
N SER A 27 0.71 -1.02 5.98
CA SER A 27 1.73 -0.26 6.73
C SER A 27 2.61 0.66 5.86
N THR A 28 2.98 0.22 4.67
CA THR A 28 3.70 1.06 3.68
C THR A 28 2.82 2.20 3.18
N GLY A 29 1.52 1.95 3.03
CA GLY A 29 0.50 2.94 2.70
C GLY A 29 0.33 4.01 3.78
N ALA A 30 0.39 3.61 5.06
CA ALA A 30 0.29 4.55 6.19
C ALA A 30 1.46 5.57 6.23
N PHE A 31 2.67 5.14 5.89
CA PHE A 31 3.83 6.04 5.80
C PHE A 31 3.69 7.02 4.63
N ALA A 32 3.31 6.54 3.45
CA ALA A 32 3.05 7.40 2.30
C ALA A 32 1.92 8.40 2.57
N ASN A 33 0.86 7.96 3.26
CA ASN A 33 -0.25 8.82 3.68
C ASN A 33 0.21 9.92 4.65
N ALA A 34 1.04 9.59 5.65
CA ALA A 34 1.57 10.57 6.59
C ALA A 34 2.42 11.66 5.89
N LEU A 35 3.22 11.30 4.89
CA LEU A 35 3.99 12.26 4.09
C LEU A 35 3.09 13.16 3.23
N LEU A 36 2.04 12.59 2.64
CA LEU A 36 1.05 13.33 1.86
C LEU A 36 0.26 14.29 2.74
N GLU A 37 -0.23 13.86 3.90
CA GLU A 37 -0.94 14.69 4.85
C GLU A 37 -0.11 15.88 5.32
N GLN A 38 1.17 15.67 5.63
CA GLN A 38 2.07 16.76 6.02
C GLN A 38 2.23 17.78 4.88
N ALA A 39 2.42 17.32 3.65
CA ALA A 39 2.53 18.21 2.50
C ALA A 39 1.23 18.97 2.20
N LEU A 40 0.07 18.36 2.45
CA LEU A 40 -1.23 19.01 2.31
C LEU A 40 -1.43 20.12 3.36
N ARG A 41 -1.02 19.88 4.61
CA ARG A 41 -1.07 20.91 5.66
C ARG A 41 -0.16 22.09 5.32
N ASP A 42 1.04 21.83 4.82
CA ASP A 42 1.96 22.89 4.38
C ASP A 42 1.34 23.71 3.22
N ALA A 43 0.68 23.05 2.27
CA ALA A 43 0.00 23.71 1.15
C ALA A 43 -1.22 24.55 1.60
N GLU A 44 -2.02 24.05 2.54
CA GLU A 44 -3.16 24.76 3.13
C GLU A 44 -2.71 25.96 3.98
N ALA A 45 -1.60 25.84 4.70
CA ALA A 45 -0.98 26.95 5.42
C ALA A 45 -0.49 28.04 4.45
N ALA A 46 0.16 27.65 3.34
CA ALA A 46 0.61 28.58 2.31
C ALA A 46 -0.56 29.33 1.63
N LEU A 47 -1.68 28.65 1.37
CA LEU A 47 -2.91 29.29 0.87
C LEU A 47 -3.47 30.30 1.87
N SER A 48 -3.51 29.92 3.16
CA SER A 48 -4.05 30.77 4.22
C SER A 48 -3.23 32.06 4.37
N GLN A 49 -1.91 31.99 4.21
CA GLN A 49 -1.00 33.13 4.26
C GLN A 49 -0.98 33.95 2.96
N ARG A 50 -1.62 33.47 1.88
CA ARG A 50 -1.57 34.04 0.53
C ARG A 50 -0.15 34.28 0.01
N ASP A 51 0.81 33.48 0.50
CA ASP A 51 2.20 33.56 0.07
C ASP A 51 2.36 32.88 -1.29
N SER A 52 2.57 33.68 -2.33
CA SER A 52 2.72 33.18 -3.70
C SER A 52 3.96 32.30 -3.88
N ALA A 53 5.05 32.57 -3.15
CA ALA A 53 6.26 31.75 -3.18
C ALA A 53 6.03 30.41 -2.48
N GLY A 54 5.41 30.44 -1.31
CA GLY A 54 4.99 29.23 -0.58
C GLY A 54 4.01 28.37 -1.38
N ILE A 55 3.05 28.98 -2.08
CA ILE A 55 2.13 28.27 -2.96
C ILE A 55 2.88 27.59 -4.11
N GLN A 56 3.82 28.26 -4.78
CA GLN A 56 4.61 27.63 -5.85
C GLN A 56 5.44 26.45 -5.34
N GLN A 57 6.12 26.61 -4.20
CA GLN A 57 6.93 25.56 -3.59
C GLN A 57 6.08 24.37 -3.16
N ALA A 58 4.91 24.61 -2.56
CA ALA A 58 3.97 23.56 -2.20
C ALA A 58 3.45 22.83 -3.45
N LEU A 59 3.13 23.56 -4.51
CA LEU A 59 2.64 22.98 -5.78
C LEU A 59 3.72 22.10 -6.43
N GLU A 60 4.97 22.55 -6.45
CA GLU A 60 6.08 21.76 -6.98
C GLU A 60 6.31 20.49 -6.15
N ARG A 61 6.23 20.61 -4.81
CA ARG A 61 6.34 19.46 -3.89
C ARG A 61 5.22 18.45 -4.11
N LEU A 62 3.97 18.91 -4.28
CA LEU A 62 2.82 18.06 -4.61
C LEU A 62 2.96 17.40 -5.99
N ARG A 63 3.49 18.11 -6.98
CA ARG A 63 3.80 17.55 -8.31
C ARG A 63 4.87 16.47 -8.26
N ARG A 64 5.87 16.57 -7.39
CA ARG A 64 6.87 15.48 -7.24
C ARG A 64 6.22 14.18 -6.76
N TYR A 65 5.20 14.24 -5.90
CA TYR A 65 4.46 13.04 -5.50
C TYR A 65 3.67 12.40 -6.65
N ARG A 66 3.34 13.14 -7.72
CA ARG A 66 2.74 12.59 -8.94
C ARG A 66 3.69 11.68 -9.72
N GLU A 67 4.99 11.96 -9.69
CA GLU A 67 5.99 11.12 -10.34
C GLU A 67 6.20 9.79 -9.58
N VAL A 68 6.06 9.84 -8.26
CA VAL A 68 6.27 8.69 -7.36
C VAL A 68 5.02 7.83 -7.24
N LEU A 69 3.84 8.45 -7.19
CA LEU A 69 2.54 7.77 -7.14
C LEU A 69 1.76 8.06 -8.43
N PRO A 70 1.88 7.18 -9.44
CA PRO A 70 1.07 7.29 -10.64
C PRO A 70 -0.42 7.25 -10.26
N GLU A 71 -1.22 8.13 -10.88
CA GLU A 71 -2.68 8.21 -10.70
C GLU A 71 -3.42 6.98 -11.27
N ALA A 72 -2.69 6.11 -11.98
CA ALA A 72 -3.22 4.83 -12.35
C ALA A 72 -3.46 4.03 -11.07
N PRO A 73 -4.62 3.37 -10.90
CA PRO A 73 -4.72 2.35 -9.88
C PRO A 73 -3.54 1.44 -10.16
N ALA A 74 -2.61 1.33 -9.20
CA ALA A 74 -1.68 0.23 -9.20
C ALA A 74 -2.62 -0.96 -9.26
N ARG A 75 -2.83 -1.50 -10.48
CA ARG A 75 -3.49 -2.77 -10.70
C ARG A 75 -2.75 -3.61 -9.71
N THR A 76 -3.44 -3.93 -8.64
CA THR A 76 -3.05 -4.91 -7.68
C THR A 76 -2.71 -6.07 -8.58
N ILE A 77 -1.41 -6.23 -8.86
CA ILE A 77 -0.88 -7.53 -9.16
C ILE A 77 -1.18 -8.19 -7.84
N SER A 78 -2.37 -8.77 -7.79
CA SER A 78 -2.82 -9.66 -6.77
C SER A 78 -1.78 -10.75 -6.86
N ALA A 79 -0.69 -10.56 -6.13
CA ALA A 79 0.22 -11.59 -5.72
C ALA A 79 -0.51 -12.45 -4.67
N SER A 80 -1.75 -12.84 -4.99
CA SER A 80 -2.23 -14.18 -4.81
C SER A 80 -1.59 -15.09 -5.87
N THR A 81 -0.28 -14.98 -6.09
CA THR A 81 0.48 -16.21 -6.18
C THR A 81 0.37 -16.79 -4.79
N PRO A 82 -0.32 -17.93 -4.58
CA PRO A 82 0.03 -18.71 -3.42
C PRO A 82 1.52 -18.98 -3.58
N VAL A 83 2.35 -18.27 -2.81
CA VAL A 83 3.66 -18.79 -2.46
C VAL A 83 3.30 -20.07 -1.76
N ARG A 84 3.20 -21.15 -2.55
CA ARG A 84 3.35 -22.50 -2.10
C ARG A 84 4.74 -22.42 -1.50
N ARG A 85 4.80 -22.12 -0.20
CA ARG A 85 5.94 -22.50 0.62
C ARG A 85 6.00 -23.99 0.35
N ALA A 86 6.82 -24.36 -0.63
CA ALA A 86 7.45 -25.65 -0.63
C ALA A 86 8.19 -25.62 0.70
N MET A 87 7.49 -26.09 1.73
CA MET A 87 8.13 -26.62 2.91
C MET A 87 9.29 -27.43 2.35
N PRO A 88 10.56 -27.11 2.67
CA PRO A 88 11.62 -28.02 2.30
C PRO A 88 11.17 -29.33 2.91
N GLN A 89 10.80 -30.28 2.05
CA GLN A 89 10.58 -31.65 2.43
C GLN A 89 11.96 -32.02 2.97
N ARG A 90 12.13 -31.89 4.29
CA ARG A 90 13.15 -32.64 5.00
C ARG A 90 12.80 -34.05 4.62
N THR A 91 13.51 -34.59 3.65
CA THR A 91 13.59 -36.03 3.45
C THR A 91 13.81 -36.61 4.83
N PRO A 92 12.83 -37.32 5.42
CA PRO A 92 13.16 -38.12 6.55
C PRO A 92 14.14 -39.14 5.99
N LEU A 93 15.42 -39.02 6.36
CA LEU A 93 16.33 -40.14 6.30
C LEU A 93 15.67 -41.20 7.17
N THR A 94 14.89 -42.07 6.55
CA THR A 94 14.25 -43.21 7.20
C THR A 94 15.40 -44.04 7.77
N PRO A 95 15.55 -44.17 9.10
CA PRO A 95 16.39 -45.22 9.62
C PRO A 95 15.77 -46.55 9.16
N TYR A 96 16.58 -47.40 8.55
CA TYR A 96 16.21 -48.65 7.87
C TYR A 96 15.68 -49.75 8.83
N TRP A 97 15.26 -49.41 10.03
CA TRP A 97 14.82 -50.36 11.05
C TRP A 97 13.70 -49.74 11.92
N ALA A 98 12.51 -49.53 11.37
CA ALA A 98 11.33 -49.35 12.22
C ALA A 98 10.07 -49.84 11.48
N ALA A 99 9.73 -51.10 11.73
CA ALA A 99 8.42 -51.69 11.44
C ALA A 99 7.35 -51.18 12.44
N PRO A 100 6.06 -51.58 12.35
CA PRO A 100 5.20 -51.84 11.19
C PRO A 100 3.94 -50.93 11.20
N ARG A 101 3.17 -50.99 10.10
CA ARG A 101 1.88 -50.32 9.83
C ARG A 101 0.96 -50.10 11.06
N GLU A 102 0.78 -48.84 11.44
CA GLU A 102 -0.41 -48.43 12.20
C GLU A 102 -1.60 -48.28 11.24
N GLN A 103 -2.52 -49.23 11.32
CA GLN A 103 -3.82 -49.18 10.68
C GLN A 103 -4.69 -48.18 11.44
N PHE A 104 -5.01 -47.05 10.82
CA PHE A 104 -5.96 -46.10 11.37
C PHE A 104 -7.36 -46.72 11.37
N PHE A 105 -7.84 -47.14 12.54
CA PHE A 105 -9.23 -47.52 12.75
C PHE A 105 -10.13 -46.29 12.61
N THR A 106 -10.93 -46.24 11.55
CA THR A 106 -11.99 -45.25 11.42
C THR A 106 -13.27 -45.84 12.01
N TRP A 107 -13.70 -45.32 13.16
CA TRP A 107 -15.00 -45.68 13.73
C TRP A 107 -16.07 -44.77 13.09
N LYS A 108 -16.94 -45.32 12.24
CA LYS A 108 -18.20 -44.66 11.89
C LYS A 108 -19.19 -44.87 13.03
N ARG A 109 -19.58 -43.80 13.71
CA ARG A 109 -20.72 -43.80 14.63
C ARG A 109 -21.99 -43.60 13.79
N ALA A 110 -22.80 -44.65 13.67
CA ALA A 110 -24.16 -44.56 13.12
C ALA A 110 -25.10 -44.05 14.22
N ALA A 111 -25.95 -43.08 13.87
CA ALA A 111 -27.18 -42.75 14.57
C ALA A 111 -28.24 -42.49 13.48
#